data_AF-A0A7V9ZGF2-F1
#
_entry.id   AF-A0A7V9ZGF2-F1
#
_cell.length_a   1.000
_cell.length_b   1.000
_cell.length_c   1.000
_cell.angle_alpha   90.00
_cell.angle_beta   90.00
_cell.angle_gamma   90.00
#
_symmetry.space_group_name_H-M   'P 1'
#
loop_
_entity.id
_entity.type
_entity.pdbx_description
1 polymer ?
#
loop_
_entity_poly.entity_id
_entity_poly.type
_entity_poly.pdbx_seq_one_letter_code
_entity_poly.pdbx_strand_id
1 'polypeptide(L)'
;MSSEVCRPATSEDFEQFYGRPPPPVWMGKAVIRNGKVVGVGSITWDEEGRALGAFDHTEPLSRYTMHRTLMGMIRILKTVGEPVLYVARDESIPGSGRWLTRAGFSPMPDYPQAWQIKLGVEA
;
A
#
# COMPACT_ATOMS: atom_id res chain seq x y z
N MET A 1 17.34 13.36 14.46
CA MET A 1 16.76 12.45 13.46
C MET A 1 15.36 12.08 13.94
N SER A 2 14.30 12.50 13.25
CA SER A 2 12.95 12.03 13.58
C SER A 2 12.83 10.57 13.18
N SER A 3 12.60 9.68 14.14
CA SER A 3 12.42 8.26 13.86
C SER A 3 11.06 8.03 13.21
N GLU A 4 11.08 7.46 12.01
CA GLU A 4 9.89 6.95 11.35
C GLU A 4 9.69 5.48 11.75
N VAL A 5 8.47 5.14 12.17
CA VAL A 5 8.09 3.76 12.49
C VAL A 5 7.05 3.29 11.49
N CYS A 6 7.31 2.16 10.83
CA CYS A 6 6.34 1.48 9.98
C CYS A 6 5.82 0.24 10.70
N ARG A 7 4.51 0.18 10.99
CA ARG A 7 3.86 -0.92 11.71
C ARG A 7 2.51 -1.28 11.09
N PRO A 8 1.89 -2.43 11.40
CA PRO A 8 0.49 -2.68 11.03
C PRO A 8 -0.39 -1.50 11.43
N ALA A 9 -1.29 -1.10 10.53
CA ALA A 9 -2.25 -0.04 10.77
C ALA A 9 -3.41 -0.55 11.64
N THR A 10 -3.89 0.29 12.55
CA THR A 10 -5.12 0.08 13.33
C THR A 10 -6.26 0.90 12.75
N SER A 11 -7.50 0.63 13.20
CA SER A 11 -8.64 1.48 12.85
C SER A 11 -8.45 2.93 13.29
N GLU A 12 -7.84 3.15 14.46
CA GLU A 12 -7.51 4.50 14.95
C GLU A 12 -6.52 5.22 14.02
N ASP A 13 -5.52 4.52 13.44
CA ASP A 13 -4.61 5.15 12.48
C ASP A 13 -5.34 5.57 11.20
N PHE A 14 -6.25 4.72 10.73
CA PHE A 14 -7.04 4.99 9.54
C PHE A 14 -7.94 6.21 9.77
N GLU A 15 -8.63 6.24 10.91
CA GLU A 15 -9.49 7.36 11.30
C GLU A 15 -8.70 8.65 11.49
N GLN A 16 -7.52 8.58 12.13
CA GLN A 16 -6.65 9.75 12.28
C GLN A 16 -6.19 10.31 10.93
N PHE A 17 -5.90 9.43 9.96
CA PHE A 17 -5.37 9.84 8.66
C PHE A 17 -6.45 10.27 7.67
N TYR A 18 -7.53 9.51 7.54
CA TYR A 18 -8.60 9.74 6.55
C TYR A 18 -9.82 10.49 7.11
N GLY A 19 -9.90 10.71 8.43
CA GLY A 19 -11.01 11.43 9.06
C GLY A 19 -12.35 10.69 9.05
N ARG A 20 -12.34 9.38 8.82
CA ARG A 20 -13.54 8.52 8.73
C ARG A 20 -13.22 7.09 9.16
N PRO A 21 -14.21 6.30 9.60
CA PRO A 21 -13.97 4.90 9.94
C PRO A 21 -13.48 4.10 8.72
N PRO A 22 -12.65 3.07 8.93
CA PRO A 22 -12.23 2.20 7.85
C PRO A 22 -13.38 1.36 7.29
N PRO A 23 -13.25 0.83 6.07
CA PRO A 23 -14.14 -0.21 5.56
C PRO A 23 -14.18 -1.44 6.47
N PRO A 24 -15.25 -2.24 6.45
CA PRO A 24 -15.37 -3.44 7.28
C PRO A 24 -14.25 -4.47 7.07
N VAL A 25 -13.74 -4.57 5.85
CA VAL A 25 -12.63 -5.45 5.48
C VAL A 25 -11.53 -4.62 4.85
N TRP A 26 -10.43 -4.47 5.58
CA TRP A 26 -9.24 -3.78 5.10
C TRP A 26 -8.01 -4.28 5.87
N MET A 27 -6.83 -4.06 5.28
CA MET A 27 -5.55 -4.28 5.95
C MET A 27 -4.61 -3.15 5.61
N GLY A 28 -3.57 -2.93 6.41
CA GLY A 28 -2.64 -1.87 6.09
C GLY A 28 -1.40 -1.75 6.97
N LYS A 29 -0.60 -0.76 6.63
CA LYS A 29 0.61 -0.33 7.34
C LYS A 29 0.53 1.17 7.57
N ALA A 30 0.73 1.59 8.82
CA ALA A 30 0.83 3.00 9.18
C ALA A 30 2.30 3.42 9.26
N VAL A 31 2.60 4.61 8.77
CA VAL A 31 3.89 5.30 8.93
C VAL A 31 3.70 6.38 9.99
N ILE A 32 4.39 6.22 11.12
CA ILE A 32 4.32 7.11 12.26
C ILE A 32 5.58 7.96 12.34
N ARG A 33 5.42 9.27 12.46
CA ARG A 33 6.51 10.22 12.72
C ARG A 33 6.11 11.11 13.89
N ASN A 34 6.94 11.16 14.94
CA ASN A 34 6.66 11.95 16.15
C ASN A 34 5.27 11.69 16.77
N GLY A 35 4.83 10.43 16.79
CA GLY A 35 3.54 10.03 17.36
C GLY A 35 2.31 10.32 16.48
N LYS A 36 2.48 10.85 15.27
CA LYS A 36 1.40 11.12 14.31
C LYS A 36 1.47 10.18 13.11
N VAL A 37 0.32 9.75 12.61
CA VAL A 37 0.24 9.04 11.33
C VAL A 37 0.49 10.04 10.20
N VAL A 38 1.57 9.84 9.46
CA VAL A 38 1.98 10.68 8.32
C VAL A 38 1.81 9.96 6.99
N GLY A 39 1.48 8.67 7.01
CA GLY A 39 1.10 7.91 5.82
C GLY A 39 0.46 6.58 6.15
N VAL A 40 -0.36 6.09 5.22
CA VAL A 40 -1.08 4.82 5.33
C VAL A 40 -0.96 4.09 4.00
N GLY A 41 -0.44 2.86 4.06
CA GLY A 41 -0.61 1.88 3.00
C GLY A 41 -1.83 1.04 3.31
N SER A 42 -2.84 1.07 2.46
CA SER A 42 -4.12 0.40 2.66
C SER A 42 -4.36 -0.65 1.58
N ILE A 43 -5.03 -1.73 1.97
CA ILE A 43 -5.50 -2.81 1.12
C ILE A 43 -6.99 -2.95 1.40
N THR A 44 -7.80 -2.89 0.36
CA THR A 44 -9.25 -3.16 0.40
C THR A 44 -9.59 -4.20 -0.65
N TRP A 45 -10.75 -4.84 -0.51
CA TRP A 45 -11.26 -5.78 -1.49
C TRP A 45 -12.48 -5.18 -2.17
N ASP A 46 -12.56 -5.32 -3.48
CA ASP A 46 -13.77 -4.98 -4.23
C ASP A 46 -14.81 -6.10 -4.21
N GLU A 47 -15.94 -5.88 -4.89
CA GLU A 47 -17.05 -6.85 -4.96
C GLU A 47 -16.67 -8.16 -5.67
N GLU A 48 -15.62 -8.13 -6.51
CA GLU A 48 -15.07 -9.31 -7.18
C GLU A 48 -14.00 -10.03 -6.34
N GLY A 49 -13.73 -9.53 -5.13
CA GLY A 49 -12.71 -10.07 -4.22
C GLY A 49 -11.28 -9.73 -4.63
N ARG A 50 -11.05 -8.72 -5.46
CA ARG A 50 -9.70 -8.29 -5.86
C ARG A 50 -9.09 -7.40 -4.78
N ALA A 51 -7.87 -7.73 -4.35
CA ALA A 51 -7.11 -6.89 -3.42
C ALA A 51 -6.57 -5.63 -4.12
N LEU A 52 -7.06 -4.46 -3.71
CA LEU A 52 -6.70 -3.13 -4.19
C LEU A 52 -5.82 -2.42 -3.17
N GLY A 53 -4.62 -2.02 -3.57
CA GLY A 53 -3.65 -1.31 -2.75
C GLY A 53 -3.60 0.19 -3.05
N ALA A 54 -3.51 0.99 -2.00
CA ALA A 54 -3.21 2.42 -2.06
C ALA A 54 -2.10 2.76 -1.06
N PHE A 55 -1.40 3.86 -1.33
CA PHE A 55 -0.43 4.41 -0.39
C PHE A 55 -0.50 5.94 -0.41
N ASP A 56 -1.00 6.49 0.69
CA ASP A 56 -1.21 7.91 0.86
C ASP A 56 -0.30 8.44 1.96
N HIS A 57 0.13 9.70 1.83
CA HIS A 57 0.90 10.39 2.85
C HIS A 57 0.61 11.89 2.86
N THR A 58 0.63 12.50 4.05
CA THR A 58 0.36 13.94 4.23
C THR A 58 1.64 14.79 4.22
N GLU A 59 2.79 14.14 4.40
CA GLU A 59 4.10 14.77 4.41
C GLU A 59 5.08 13.96 3.54
N PRO A 60 6.14 14.58 3.00
CA PRO A 60 7.16 13.83 2.26
C PRO A 60 7.77 12.69 3.07
N LEU A 61 7.79 11.49 2.49
CA LEU A 61 8.40 10.29 3.07
C LEU A 61 9.67 9.92 2.31
N SER A 62 10.62 9.29 3.01
CA SER A 62 11.82 8.77 2.37
C SER A 62 11.46 7.64 1.39
N ARG A 63 12.20 7.52 0.28
CA ARG A 63 12.03 6.39 -0.67
C ARG A 63 12.16 5.03 0.01
N TYR A 64 13.03 4.94 1.02
CA TYR A 64 13.21 3.75 1.82
C TYR A 64 11.94 3.39 2.60
N THR A 65 11.33 4.38 3.26
CA THR A 65 10.08 4.19 4.02
C THR A 65 8.94 3.78 3.11
N MET A 66 8.76 4.46 1.98
CA MET A 66 7.73 4.09 0.99
C MET A 66 7.89 2.64 0.51
N HIS A 67 9.12 2.26 0.15
CA HIS A 67 9.40 0.89 -0.31
C HIS A 67 9.20 -0.14 0.80
N ARG A 68 9.64 0.15 2.03
CA ARG A 68 9.44 -0.76 3.18
C ARG A 68 7.96 -0.95 3.51
N THR A 69 7.15 0.11 3.43
CA THR A 69 5.70 0.02 3.61
C THR A 69 5.08 -0.90 2.56
N LEU A 70 5.41 -0.70 1.27
CA LEU A 70 4.93 -1.54 0.18
C LEU A 70 5.32 -3.02 0.36
N MET A 71 6.59 -3.30 0.69
CA MET A 71 7.03 -4.68 0.97
C MET A 71 6.31 -5.29 2.18
N GLY A 72 6.02 -4.46 3.19
CA GLY A 72 5.23 -4.87 4.35
C GLY A 72 3.79 -5.25 3.98
N MET A 73 3.15 -4.53 3.06
CA MET A 73 1.82 -4.83 2.54
C MET A 73 1.83 -6.12 1.72
N ILE A 74 2.80 -6.29 0.82
CA ILE A 74 2.99 -7.51 0.04
C ILE A 74 3.15 -8.74 0.95
N ARG A 75 3.93 -8.61 2.03
CA ARG A 75 4.08 -9.70 3.01
C ARG A 75 2.76 -10.05 3.70
N ILE A 76 1.96 -9.05 4.10
CA ILE A 76 0.64 -9.29 4.71
C ILE A 76 -0.23 -10.11 3.75
N LEU A 77 -0.30 -9.70 2.48
CA LEU A 77 -1.11 -10.37 1.46
C LEU A 77 -0.65 -11.81 1.21
N LYS A 78 0.66 -12.05 1.15
CA LYS A 78 1.19 -13.41 1.08
C LYS A 78 0.77 -14.26 2.27
N THR A 79 0.79 -13.72 3.49
CA THR A 79 0.37 -14.44 4.70
C THR A 79 -1.11 -14.81 4.68
N VAL A 80 -1.97 -13.98 4.08
CA VAL A 80 -3.41 -14.27 3.95
C VAL A 80 -3.75 -15.05 2.68
N GLY A 81 -2.75 -15.46 1.90
CA GLY A 81 -2.93 -16.30 0.71
C GLY A 81 -3.46 -15.55 -0.51
N GLU A 82 -3.34 -14.23 -0.55
CA GLU A 82 -3.82 -13.43 -1.69
C GLU A 82 -2.95 -13.67 -2.93
N PRO A 83 -3.56 -13.96 -4.10
CA PRO A 83 -2.80 -14.34 -5.29
C PRO A 83 -2.22 -13.12 -6.02
N VAL A 84 -2.89 -11.97 -5.95
CA VAL A 84 -2.56 -10.77 -6.72
C VAL A 84 -2.88 -9.52 -5.89
N LEU A 85 -2.01 -8.51 -5.99
CA LEU A 85 -2.30 -7.15 -5.53
C LEU A 85 -2.38 -6.22 -6.73
N TYR A 86 -3.45 -5.45 -6.83
CA TYR A 86 -3.64 -4.41 -7.83
C TYR A 86 -3.40 -3.02 -7.23
N VAL A 87 -2.80 -2.12 -8.00
CA VAL A 87 -2.60 -0.72 -7.61
C VAL A 87 -2.86 0.20 -8.80
N ALA A 88 -3.31 1.42 -8.51
CA ALA A 88 -3.34 2.48 -9.51
C ALA A 88 -2.01 3.24 -9.47
N ARG A 89 -1.37 3.41 -10.64
CA ARG A 89 -0.20 4.25 -10.79
C ARG A 89 -0.62 5.72 -10.88
N ASP A 90 -0.06 6.56 -10.02
CA ASP A 90 -0.11 8.00 -10.20
C ASP A 90 0.93 8.44 -11.25
N GLU A 91 0.44 8.91 -12.40
CA GLU A 91 1.29 9.36 -13.52
C GLU A 91 1.87 10.76 -13.30
N SER A 92 1.30 11.55 -12.39
CA SER A 92 1.83 12.86 -12.02
C SER A 92 3.17 12.76 -11.28
N ILE A 93 3.47 11.59 -10.69
CA ILE A 93 4.70 11.33 -9.94
C ILE A 93 5.80 10.79 -10.88
N PRO A 94 6.86 11.58 -11.16
CA PRO A 94 7.91 11.13 -12.07
C PRO A 94 8.64 9.89 -11.53
N GLY A 95 8.68 8.85 -12.36
CA GLY A 95 9.35 7.60 -12.00
C GLY A 95 8.52 6.62 -11.17
N SER A 96 7.23 6.89 -10.93
CA SER A 96 6.31 5.95 -10.27
C SER A 96 6.30 4.58 -10.96
N GLY A 97 6.21 4.55 -12.28
CA GLY A 97 6.25 3.31 -13.07
C GLY A 97 7.57 2.53 -12.88
N ARG A 98 8.73 3.20 -12.92
CA ARG A 98 10.03 2.55 -12.67
C ARG A 98 10.13 1.97 -11.26
N TRP A 99 9.56 2.65 -10.27
CA TRP A 99 9.53 2.17 -8.90
C TRP A 99 8.62 0.94 -8.76
N LEU A 100 7.42 0.97 -9.36
CA LEU A 100 6.50 -0.16 -9.42
C LEU A 100 7.14 -1.38 -10.10
N THR A 101 7.79 -1.20 -11.25
CA THR A 101 8.54 -2.27 -11.93
C THR A 101 9.62 -2.86 -11.03
N ARG A 102 10.40 -2.04 -10.32
CA ARG A 102 11.42 -2.52 -9.37
C ARG A 102 10.82 -3.27 -8.18
N ALA A 103 9.61 -2.91 -7.78
CA ALA A 103 8.87 -3.60 -6.72
C ALA A 103 8.22 -4.92 -7.21
N GLY A 104 8.32 -5.27 -8.49
CA GLY A 104 7.78 -6.50 -9.07
C GLY A 104 6.40 -6.36 -9.69
N PHE A 105 5.86 -5.14 -9.79
CA PHE A 105 4.60 -4.90 -10.48
C PHE A 105 4.79 -4.85 -12.00
N SER A 106 3.76 -5.28 -12.73
CA SER A 106 3.63 -5.13 -14.16
C SER A 106 2.36 -4.34 -14.52
N PRO A 107 2.39 -3.53 -15.59
CA PRO A 107 1.19 -2.85 -16.07
C PRO A 107 0.18 -3.87 -16.61
N MET A 108 -1.11 -3.59 -16.42
CA MET A 108 -2.19 -4.36 -17.03
C MET A 108 -2.38 -3.92 -18.50
N PRO A 109 -2.46 -4.84 -19.47
CA PRO A 109 -2.54 -4.49 -20.90
C PRO A 109 -3.72 -3.59 -21.25
N ASP A 110 -4.88 -3.87 -20.64
CA ASP A 110 -6.15 -3.20 -20.98
C ASP A 110 -6.43 -1.96 -20.12
N TYR A 111 -5.59 -1.70 -19.11
CA TYR A 111 -5.79 -0.64 -18.13
C TYR A 111 -4.43 0.04 -17.83
N PRO A 112 -4.03 1.07 -18.60
CA PRO A 112 -2.71 1.68 -18.51
C PRO A 112 -2.32 2.19 -17.11
N GLN A 113 -3.32 2.66 -16.36
CA GLN A 113 -3.19 3.14 -14.98
C GLN A 113 -3.15 2.01 -13.95
N ALA A 114 -3.61 0.80 -14.28
CA ALA A 114 -3.66 -0.32 -13.37
C ALA A 114 -2.40 -1.19 -13.48
N TRP A 115 -1.85 -1.53 -12.33
CA TRP A 115 -0.64 -2.33 -12.20
C TRP A 115 -0.91 -3.47 -11.23
N GLN A 116 -0.27 -4.61 -11.44
CA GLN A 116 -0.46 -5.79 -10.62
C GLN A 116 0.86 -6.45 -10.24
N ILE A 117 0.90 -7.08 -9.08
CA ILE A 117 1.97 -8.01 -8.71
C ILE A 117 1.34 -9.36 -8.38
N LYS A 118 1.87 -10.42 -8.99
CA LYS A 118 1.53 -11.80 -8.62
C LYS A 118 2.30 -12.16 -7.36
N LEU A 119 1.59 -12.51 -6.30
CA LEU A 119 2.19 -12.73 -4.99
C LEU A 119 2.72 -14.15 -4.81
N GLY A 120 2.18 -15.09 -5.60
CA GLY A 120 2.48 -16.52 -5.49
C GLY A 120 1.89 -17.08 -4.21
N VAL A 121 1.09 -18.13 -4.32
CA VAL A 121 0.72 -18.93 -3.15
C VAL A 121 1.89 -19.88 -2.93
N GLU A 122 2.70 -19.66 -1.89
CA GLU A 122 3.53 -20.77 -1.39
C GLU A 122 2.53 -21.79 -0.81
N ALA A 123 2.34 -22.88 -1.56
CA ALA A 123 1.53 -24.02 -1.17
C ALA A 123 2.22 -24.85 -0.08
#